data_AF-A0A966Q8H6-F1
#
_entry.id   AF-A0A966Q8H6-F1
#
_cell.length_a   1.000
_cell.length_b   1.000
_cell.length_c   1.000
_cell.angle_alpha   90.00
_cell.angle_beta   90.00
_cell.angle_gamma   90.00
#
_symmetry.space_group_name_H-M   'P 1'
#
loop_
_entity.id
_entity.type
_entity.pdbx_description
1 polymer ?
#
loop_
_entity_poly.entity_id
_entity_poly.type
_entity_poly.pdbx_seq_one_letter_code
_entity_poly.pdbx_strand_id
1 'polypeptide(L)'
;MQLRKVAEMMGFELFPWQAYVADVALECDDRGDYFWTTAGATLGRQNGKSKLVSARIAMECLQPGHFAAYTAQDRNMARHAWDEHVSIMEQSPKISKQIAKIIYRNGSEMVRFKNGSSYSILTPSNNGGRGRTLDLVIIDEALTHTLDIDAALRPTLATRRNGQLWLVSNAGDPQSSELLKHYRALGHESIINKDSGLAWFEWAPTSDEFNVHDEDVWYQAIPSLSLPNGVTLEAVRQAAQMNPAHIFAREWLNVWPSTSSVQVISDAAWTALTDTSTRIGNQIVFGLDVTFERHKATIAAAGRIGNKVPIEIVERGDGVRWVIDRCKELSTKWRAPIV
;
A
#
# COMPACT_ATOMS: atom_id res chain seq x y z
N MET A 1 -22.31 18.10 -0.16
CA MET A 1 -22.20 18.27 -1.63
C MET A 1 -21.72 16.95 -2.20
N GLN A 2 -22.42 16.32 -3.15
CA GLN A 2 -22.01 15.01 -3.69
C GLN A 2 -20.76 15.17 -4.58
N LEU A 3 -19.74 14.32 -4.39
CA LEU A 3 -18.44 14.42 -5.09
C LEU A 3 -18.58 14.38 -6.62
N ARG A 4 -19.57 13.66 -7.15
CA ARG A 4 -19.89 13.62 -8.59
C ARG A 4 -20.11 15.01 -9.17
N LYS A 5 -20.85 15.87 -8.46
CA LYS A 5 -21.10 17.27 -8.89
C LYS A 5 -19.81 18.08 -8.94
N VAL A 6 -18.86 17.81 -8.04
CA VAL A 6 -17.55 18.48 -8.04
C VAL A 6 -16.71 18.01 -9.22
N ALA A 7 -16.69 16.72 -9.52
CA ALA A 7 -16.01 16.19 -10.71
C ALA A 7 -16.58 16.81 -12.01
N GLU A 8 -17.90 16.89 -12.14
CA GLU A 8 -18.56 17.57 -13.27
C GLU A 8 -18.17 19.05 -13.36
N MET A 9 -18.07 19.74 -12.22
CA MET A 9 -17.57 21.12 -12.18
C MET A 9 -16.12 21.20 -12.66
N MET A 10 -15.29 20.20 -12.37
CA MET A 10 -13.90 20.10 -12.81
C MET A 10 -13.76 19.64 -14.27
N GLY A 11 -14.85 19.29 -14.95
CA GLY A 11 -14.86 18.95 -16.38
C GLY A 11 -14.64 17.47 -16.69
N PHE A 12 -14.86 16.57 -15.73
CA PHE A 12 -14.80 15.13 -15.98
C PHE A 12 -15.87 14.37 -15.19
N GLU A 13 -16.18 13.17 -15.66
CA GLU A 13 -17.08 12.24 -14.96
C GLU A 13 -16.27 11.24 -14.14
N LEU A 14 -16.85 10.81 -13.01
CA LEU A 14 -16.28 9.73 -12.21
C LEU A 14 -16.63 8.38 -12.82
N PHE A 15 -15.65 7.46 -12.84
CA PHE A 15 -15.93 6.05 -13.08
C PHE A 15 -16.88 5.50 -12.01
N PRO A 16 -17.65 4.44 -12.30
CA PRO A 16 -18.55 3.82 -11.33
C PRO A 16 -17.87 3.47 -10.00
N TRP A 17 -16.64 2.96 -10.06
CA TRP A 17 -15.87 2.63 -8.86
C TRP A 17 -15.46 3.86 -8.05
N GLN A 18 -15.07 4.97 -8.71
CA GLN A 18 -14.72 6.22 -8.04
C GLN A 18 -15.94 6.81 -7.34
N ALA A 19 -17.08 6.74 -8.00
CA ALA A 19 -18.35 7.16 -7.44
C ALA A 19 -18.74 6.29 -6.23
N TYR A 20 -18.55 4.97 -6.31
CA TYR A 20 -18.77 4.06 -5.18
C TYR A 20 -17.88 4.39 -3.97
N VAL A 21 -16.57 4.58 -4.18
CA VAL A 21 -15.65 5.03 -3.10
C VAL A 21 -16.13 6.33 -2.50
N ALA A 22 -16.52 7.30 -3.33
CA ALA A 22 -16.97 8.60 -2.86
C ALA A 22 -18.29 8.52 -2.08
N ASP A 23 -19.23 7.73 -2.56
CA ASP A 23 -20.55 7.57 -1.95
C ASP A 23 -20.42 6.95 -0.56
N VAL A 24 -19.57 5.92 -0.40
CA VAL A 24 -19.32 5.27 0.89
C VAL A 24 -18.42 6.11 1.79
N ALA A 25 -17.24 6.52 1.33
CA ALA A 25 -16.26 7.24 2.17
C ALA A 25 -16.76 8.61 2.67
N LEU A 26 -17.80 9.17 2.06
CA LEU A 26 -18.40 10.45 2.46
C LEU A 26 -19.78 10.28 3.13
N GLU A 27 -20.14 9.05 3.52
CA GLU A 27 -21.33 8.80 4.34
C GLU A 27 -21.27 9.62 5.63
N CYS A 28 -22.41 10.21 5.98
CA CYS A 28 -22.58 10.98 7.21
C CYS A 28 -23.54 10.28 8.16
N ASP A 29 -23.30 10.42 9.46
CA ASP A 29 -24.26 10.06 10.50
C ASP A 29 -25.42 11.07 10.55
N ASP A 30 -26.40 10.83 11.43
CA ASP A 30 -27.58 11.70 11.62
C ASP A 30 -27.22 13.13 12.07
N ARG A 31 -26.00 13.34 12.58
CA ARG A 31 -25.48 14.66 13.00
C ARG A 31 -24.76 15.39 11.87
N GLY A 32 -24.63 14.76 10.70
CA GLY A 32 -23.91 15.27 9.54
C GLY A 32 -22.40 15.07 9.62
N ASP A 33 -21.91 14.20 10.50
CA ASP A 33 -20.48 13.90 10.67
C ASP A 33 -20.07 12.71 9.82
N TYR A 34 -18.89 12.74 9.23
CA TYR A 34 -18.39 11.61 8.44
C TYR A 34 -18.34 10.35 9.31
N PHE A 35 -18.99 9.30 8.86
CA PHE A 35 -18.93 7.99 9.51
C PHE A 35 -17.50 7.42 9.42
N TRP A 36 -16.87 7.60 8.25
CA TRP A 36 -15.52 7.12 7.96
C TRP A 36 -14.49 8.24 8.13
N THR A 37 -13.72 8.19 9.22
CA THR A 37 -12.59 9.11 9.45
C THR A 37 -11.38 8.80 8.59
N THR A 38 -11.29 7.55 8.09
CA THR A 38 -10.26 7.14 7.14
C THR A 38 -10.87 6.37 5.97
N ALA A 39 -10.37 6.62 4.76
CA ALA A 39 -10.70 5.85 3.57
C ALA A 39 -9.43 5.32 2.91
N GLY A 40 -9.42 4.07 2.47
CA GLY A 40 -8.31 3.47 1.76
C GLY A 40 -8.77 2.82 0.45
N ALA A 41 -8.11 3.11 -0.65
CA ALA A 41 -8.41 2.52 -1.96
C ALA A 41 -7.13 1.99 -2.65
N THR A 42 -7.11 0.70 -2.95
CA THR A 42 -6.02 0.06 -3.71
C THR A 42 -6.54 -0.51 -5.02
N LEU A 43 -5.80 -0.22 -6.09
CA LEU A 43 -6.11 -0.67 -7.45
C LEU A 43 -4.87 -0.55 -8.33
N GLY A 44 -4.84 -1.30 -9.44
CA GLY A 44 -3.74 -1.30 -10.40
C GLY A 44 -3.46 0.08 -11.01
N ARG A 45 -2.34 0.22 -11.72
CA ARG A 45 -1.96 1.48 -12.39
C ARG A 45 -3.02 1.94 -13.40
N GLN A 46 -3.04 3.24 -13.69
CA GLN A 46 -3.88 3.87 -14.72
C GLN A 46 -5.41 3.72 -14.57
N ASN A 47 -5.91 3.29 -13.42
CA ASN A 47 -7.36 3.14 -13.19
C ASN A 47 -8.08 4.44 -12.78
N GLY A 48 -7.39 5.60 -12.78
CA GLY A 48 -8.01 6.91 -12.55
C GLY A 48 -7.96 7.45 -11.12
N LYS A 49 -7.16 6.86 -10.21
CA LYS A 49 -6.99 7.31 -8.81
C LYS A 49 -6.80 8.83 -8.66
N SER A 50 -5.92 9.42 -9.47
CA SER A 50 -5.59 10.85 -9.41
C SER A 50 -6.79 11.76 -9.67
N LYS A 51 -7.73 11.38 -10.55
CA LYS A 51 -8.96 12.16 -10.79
C LYS A 51 -9.90 12.15 -9.58
N LEU A 52 -10.05 11.00 -8.92
CA LEU A 52 -10.83 10.89 -7.68
C LEU A 52 -10.23 11.78 -6.58
N VAL A 53 -8.91 11.71 -6.40
CA VAL A 53 -8.18 12.55 -5.45
C VAL A 53 -8.34 14.03 -5.75
N SER A 54 -8.16 14.44 -7.01
CA SER A 54 -8.31 15.84 -7.43
C SER A 54 -9.73 16.37 -7.14
N ALA A 55 -10.77 15.59 -7.45
CA ALA A 55 -12.15 15.92 -7.10
C ALA A 55 -12.37 16.04 -5.59
N ARG A 56 -11.78 15.12 -4.80
CA ARG A 56 -11.91 15.10 -3.35
C ARG A 56 -11.27 16.33 -2.70
N ILE A 57 -10.10 16.74 -3.20
CA ILE A 57 -9.40 17.96 -2.77
C ILE A 57 -10.23 19.19 -3.15
N ALA A 58 -10.72 19.28 -4.38
CA ALA A 58 -11.55 20.40 -4.81
C ALA A 58 -12.84 20.51 -3.97
N MET A 59 -13.46 19.39 -3.60
CA MET A 59 -14.64 19.37 -2.74
C MET A 59 -14.35 20.03 -1.38
N GLU A 60 -13.19 19.76 -0.78
CA GLU A 60 -12.81 20.46 0.46
C GLU A 60 -12.50 21.93 0.22
N CYS A 61 -11.80 22.27 -0.85
CA CYS A 61 -11.49 23.65 -1.12
C CYS A 61 -12.72 24.52 -1.40
N LEU A 62 -13.86 23.92 -1.78
CA LEU A 62 -15.12 24.64 -1.92
C LEU A 62 -15.80 24.94 -0.57
N GLN A 63 -15.38 24.29 0.52
CA GLN A 63 -15.85 24.61 1.88
C GLN A 63 -15.05 25.79 2.46
N PRO A 64 -15.72 26.80 3.07
CA PRO A 64 -15.03 27.97 3.63
C PRO A 64 -14.01 27.61 4.72
N GLY A 65 -12.79 28.13 4.60
CA GLY A 65 -11.74 27.96 5.62
C GLY A 65 -11.18 26.54 5.77
N HIS A 66 -11.51 25.62 4.87
CA HIS A 66 -10.99 24.25 4.91
C HIS A 66 -9.56 24.14 4.37
N PHE A 67 -8.80 23.19 4.88
CA PHE A 67 -7.43 22.94 4.45
C PHE A 67 -7.23 21.48 4.05
N ALA A 68 -7.06 21.26 2.74
CA ALA A 68 -6.63 19.98 2.17
C ALA A 68 -5.12 19.91 1.99
N ALA A 69 -4.56 18.73 2.18
CA ALA A 69 -3.14 18.50 1.97
C ALA A 69 -2.87 17.17 1.28
N TYR A 70 -1.77 17.10 0.53
CA TYR A 70 -1.41 15.95 -0.28
C TYR A 70 0.06 15.59 -0.09
N THR A 71 0.35 14.31 0.03
CA THR A 71 1.70 13.77 0.04
C THR A 71 1.78 12.53 -0.84
N ALA A 72 2.99 12.20 -1.27
CA ALA A 72 3.33 11.05 -2.10
C ALA A 72 4.73 10.55 -1.73
N GLN A 73 5.21 9.52 -2.42
CA GLN A 73 6.50 8.86 -2.21
C GLN A 73 7.64 9.82 -1.90
N ASP A 74 7.79 10.84 -2.74
CA ASP A 74 8.72 11.92 -2.50
C ASP A 74 8.11 13.27 -2.88
N ARG A 75 8.87 14.33 -2.59
CA ARG A 75 8.43 15.69 -2.82
C ARG A 75 8.26 16.04 -4.30
N ASN A 76 9.06 15.47 -5.19
CA ASN A 76 8.95 15.72 -6.62
C ASN A 76 7.70 15.07 -7.18
N MET A 77 7.41 13.83 -6.79
CA MET A 77 6.14 13.16 -7.14
C MET A 77 4.94 13.93 -6.60
N ALA A 78 5.00 14.39 -5.34
CA ALA A 78 3.94 15.21 -4.77
C ALA A 78 3.76 16.54 -5.50
N ARG A 79 4.86 17.13 -5.98
CA ARG A 79 4.86 18.35 -6.79
C ARG A 79 4.23 18.13 -8.16
N HIS A 80 4.57 17.04 -8.85
CA HIS A 80 3.98 16.69 -10.13
C HIS A 80 2.46 16.50 -10.02
N ALA A 81 2.00 15.72 -9.03
CA ALA A 81 0.57 15.54 -8.80
C ALA A 81 -0.14 16.86 -8.44
N TRP A 82 0.48 17.71 -7.63
CA TRP A 82 -0.06 19.03 -7.32
C TRP A 82 -0.19 19.89 -8.57
N ASP A 83 0.80 19.90 -9.47
CA ASP A 83 0.75 20.67 -10.72
C ASP A 83 -0.37 20.16 -11.63
N GLU A 84 -0.59 18.84 -11.69
CA GLU A 84 -1.73 18.26 -12.41
C GLU A 84 -3.08 18.67 -11.80
N HIS A 85 -3.23 18.60 -10.48
CA HIS A 85 -4.44 19.04 -9.78
C HIS A 85 -4.73 20.52 -10.05
N VAL A 86 -3.71 21.38 -9.94
CA VAL A 86 -3.83 22.81 -10.22
C VAL A 86 -4.23 23.07 -11.66
N SER A 87 -3.60 22.40 -12.61
CA SER A 87 -3.95 22.52 -14.03
C SER A 87 -5.41 22.18 -14.29
N ILE A 88 -5.94 21.10 -13.69
CA ILE A 88 -7.36 20.74 -13.80
C ILE A 88 -8.26 21.82 -13.17
N MET A 89 -7.89 22.36 -12.00
CA MET A 89 -8.66 23.41 -11.33
C MET A 89 -8.67 24.72 -12.13
N GLU A 90 -7.55 25.11 -12.75
CA GLU A 90 -7.43 26.30 -13.59
C GLU A 90 -8.23 26.19 -14.88
N GLN A 91 -8.26 25.00 -15.49
CA GLN A 91 -9.04 24.72 -16.70
C GLN A 91 -10.56 24.72 -16.46
N SER A 92 -11.01 24.50 -15.22
CA SER A 92 -12.43 24.58 -14.85
C SER A 92 -12.86 26.02 -14.58
N PRO A 93 -13.76 26.63 -15.39
CA PRO A 93 -14.25 27.99 -15.14
C PRO A 93 -15.02 28.14 -13.83
N LYS A 94 -15.58 27.04 -13.30
CA LYS A 94 -16.34 27.04 -12.04
C LYS A 94 -15.41 27.03 -10.83
N ILE A 95 -14.26 26.37 -10.93
CA ILE A 95 -13.27 26.27 -9.84
C ILE A 95 -12.26 27.43 -9.91
N SER A 96 -11.74 27.77 -11.09
CA SER A 96 -10.74 28.83 -11.25
C SER A 96 -11.22 30.20 -10.75
N LYS A 97 -12.51 30.51 -10.90
CA LYS A 97 -13.12 31.73 -10.34
C LYS A 97 -13.09 31.79 -8.80
N GLN A 98 -12.97 30.64 -8.13
CA GLN A 98 -12.86 30.55 -6.68
C GLN A 98 -11.41 30.63 -6.19
N ILE A 99 -10.42 30.47 -7.06
CA ILE A 99 -9.00 30.59 -6.72
C ILE A 99 -8.68 32.07 -6.50
N ALA A 100 -8.03 32.36 -5.37
CA ALA A 100 -7.54 33.69 -5.03
C ALA A 100 -6.06 33.86 -5.41
N LYS A 101 -5.24 32.83 -5.15
CA LYS A 101 -3.80 32.86 -5.43
C LYS A 101 -3.22 31.47 -5.54
N ILE A 102 -2.27 31.29 -6.45
CA ILE A 102 -1.45 30.08 -6.55
C ILE A 102 -0.01 30.43 -6.21
N ILE A 103 0.63 29.62 -5.38
CA ILE A 103 2.03 29.76 -4.95
C ILE A 103 2.79 28.58 -5.50
N TYR A 104 3.79 28.84 -6.35
CA TYR A 104 4.65 27.83 -6.99
C TYR A 104 6.05 27.73 -6.34
N ARG A 105 6.30 28.50 -5.26
CA ARG A 105 7.61 28.54 -4.60
C ARG A 105 7.94 27.17 -4.02
N ASN A 106 9.07 26.60 -4.42
CA ASN A 106 9.53 25.30 -3.92
C ASN A 106 9.56 25.29 -2.37
N GLY A 107 8.92 24.28 -1.79
CA GLY A 107 8.80 24.06 -0.35
C GLY A 107 7.58 24.76 0.27
N SER A 108 6.77 25.46 -0.52
CA SER A 108 5.64 26.27 -0.03
C SER A 108 4.48 26.33 -1.02
N GLU A 109 4.35 25.32 -1.89
CA GLU A 109 3.34 25.34 -2.95
C GLU A 109 1.96 25.15 -2.37
N MET A 110 1.08 26.04 -2.81
CA MET A 110 -0.24 26.16 -2.21
C MET A 110 -1.20 26.89 -3.14
N VAL A 111 -2.41 26.37 -3.25
CA VAL A 111 -3.56 27.07 -3.82
C VAL A 111 -4.32 27.69 -2.67
N ARG A 112 -4.64 28.98 -2.74
CA ARG A 112 -5.53 29.68 -1.83
C ARG A 112 -6.81 30.04 -2.57
N PHE A 113 -7.94 29.77 -1.95
CA PHE A 113 -9.26 30.10 -2.47
C PHE A 113 -9.82 31.37 -1.80
N LYS A 114 -10.79 32.01 -2.45
CA LYS A 114 -11.42 33.26 -1.99
C LYS A 114 -12.24 33.08 -0.71
N ASN A 115 -12.73 31.87 -0.45
CA ASN A 115 -13.44 31.50 0.77
C ASN A 115 -12.50 31.19 1.96
N GLY A 116 -11.20 31.44 1.82
CA GLY A 116 -10.19 31.20 2.85
C GLY A 116 -9.68 29.75 2.91
N SER A 117 -10.19 28.84 2.08
CA SER A 117 -9.69 27.47 2.01
C SER A 117 -8.34 27.40 1.30
N SER A 118 -7.62 26.29 1.49
CA SER A 118 -6.34 26.07 0.83
C SER A 118 -6.02 24.61 0.55
N TYR A 119 -5.13 24.40 -0.42
CA TYR A 119 -4.58 23.11 -0.80
C TYR A 119 -3.06 23.19 -0.93
N SER A 120 -2.29 22.35 -0.22
CA SER A 120 -0.82 22.35 -0.28
C SER A 120 -0.19 20.96 -0.30
N ILE A 121 1.09 20.90 -0.66
CA ILE A 121 1.92 19.69 -0.52
C ILE A 121 2.39 19.54 0.93
N LEU A 122 2.25 18.34 1.49
CA LEU A 122 2.88 17.92 2.73
C LEU A 122 4.19 17.19 2.43
N THR A 123 5.22 17.53 3.18
CA THR A 123 6.50 16.82 3.16
C THR A 123 6.77 16.21 4.53
N PRO A 124 7.21 14.94 4.61
CA PRO A 124 7.50 14.27 5.89
C PRO A 124 8.50 15.01 6.77
N SER A 125 9.43 15.75 6.16
CA SER A 125 10.47 16.55 6.84
C SER A 125 10.00 17.92 7.32
N ASN A 126 8.81 18.38 6.93
CA ASN A 126 8.31 19.66 7.39
C ASN A 126 7.67 19.48 8.78
N ASN A 127 8.30 20.07 9.80
CA ASN A 127 7.63 20.48 11.04
C ASN A 127 6.33 21.31 10.81
N GLY A 128 6.00 21.66 9.57
CA GLY A 128 4.77 22.35 9.17
C GLY A 128 3.47 21.55 9.28
N GLY A 129 3.51 20.21 9.36
CA GLY A 129 2.32 19.40 9.63
C GLY A 129 1.79 19.61 11.07
N ARG A 130 2.69 19.57 12.06
CA ARG A 130 2.34 19.62 13.50
C ARG A 130 1.73 20.95 13.96
N GLY A 131 1.81 22.01 13.16
CA GLY A 131 1.31 23.34 13.52
C GLY A 131 0.04 23.78 12.79
N ARG A 132 -0.56 22.91 11.97
CA ARG A 132 -1.70 23.27 11.12
C ARG A 132 -2.84 22.28 11.31
N THR A 133 -4.04 22.80 11.46
CA THR A 133 -5.24 21.99 11.47
C THR A 133 -5.72 21.75 10.03
N LEU A 134 -5.84 20.48 9.65
CA LEU A 134 -6.23 20.03 8.31
C LEU A 134 -7.63 19.41 8.35
N ASP A 135 -8.40 19.59 7.27
CA ASP A 135 -9.72 18.99 7.08
C ASP A 135 -9.62 17.72 6.22
N LEU A 136 -8.60 17.65 5.36
CA LEU A 136 -8.32 16.48 4.52
C LEU A 136 -6.82 16.27 4.35
N VAL A 137 -6.38 15.03 4.49
CA VAL A 137 -5.03 14.59 4.10
C VAL A 137 -5.16 13.45 3.11
N ILE A 138 -4.47 13.56 1.98
CA ILE A 138 -4.29 12.48 1.02
C ILE A 138 -2.85 11.97 1.11
N ILE A 139 -2.70 10.67 1.34
CA ILE A 139 -1.46 9.91 1.19
C ILE A 139 -1.58 9.10 -0.09
N ASP A 140 -0.98 9.59 -1.16
CA ASP A 140 -0.83 8.84 -2.41
C ASP A 140 0.42 7.97 -2.37
N GLU A 141 0.44 6.91 -3.16
CA GLU A 141 1.49 5.88 -3.14
C GLU A 141 1.81 5.39 -1.71
N ALA A 142 0.75 5.13 -0.92
CA ALA A 142 0.86 4.70 0.48
C ALA A 142 1.74 3.45 0.69
N LEU A 143 1.96 2.64 -0.36
CA LEU A 143 2.93 1.54 -0.37
C LEU A 143 4.38 1.96 -0.06
N THR A 144 4.72 3.24 -0.19
CA THR A 144 6.08 3.77 -0.03
C THR A 144 6.35 4.38 1.35
N HIS A 145 5.33 4.43 2.21
CA HIS A 145 5.40 5.10 3.50
C HIS A 145 5.41 4.12 4.68
N THR A 146 6.01 4.56 5.79
CA THR A 146 5.97 3.90 7.10
C THR A 146 4.80 4.43 7.93
N LEU A 147 4.52 3.80 9.07
CA LEU A 147 3.47 4.27 9.99
C LEU A 147 3.78 5.66 10.61
N ASP A 148 5.02 6.12 10.55
CA ASP A 148 5.43 7.42 11.08
C ASP A 148 4.67 8.59 10.42
N ILE A 149 4.32 8.46 9.14
CA ILE A 149 3.60 9.52 8.44
C ILE A 149 2.18 9.68 8.98
N ASP A 150 1.49 8.57 9.26
CA ASP A 150 0.15 8.61 9.86
C ASP A 150 0.23 9.14 11.29
N ALA A 151 1.19 8.66 12.09
CA ALA A 151 1.42 9.16 13.44
C ALA A 151 1.68 10.68 13.48
N ALA A 152 2.34 11.23 12.45
CA ALA A 152 2.59 12.66 12.33
C ALA A 152 1.36 13.47 11.85
N LEU A 153 0.54 12.90 10.97
CA LEU A 153 -0.57 13.61 10.32
C LEU A 153 -1.89 13.47 11.07
N ARG A 154 -2.14 12.36 11.75
CA ARG A 154 -3.40 12.10 12.45
C ARG A 154 -3.77 13.17 13.50
N PRO A 155 -2.84 13.71 14.31
CA PRO A 155 -3.15 14.82 15.22
C PRO A 155 -3.62 16.10 14.53
N THR A 156 -3.21 16.32 13.26
CA THR A 156 -3.57 17.52 12.49
C THR A 156 -5.04 17.53 12.06
N LEU A 157 -5.66 16.35 11.98
CA LEU A 157 -7.07 16.14 11.64
C LEU A 157 -7.97 16.17 12.87
N ALA A 158 -7.43 15.86 14.05
CA ALA A 158 -8.20 15.56 15.26
C ALA A 158 -9.07 16.71 15.79
N THR A 159 -8.73 17.97 15.47
CA THR A 159 -9.54 19.13 15.91
C THR A 159 -10.57 19.57 14.89
N ARG A 160 -10.68 18.91 13.73
CA ARG A 160 -11.77 19.11 12.77
C ARG A 160 -12.82 18.04 12.95
N ARG A 161 -14.07 18.49 13.05
CA ARG A 161 -15.26 17.62 13.20
C ARG A 161 -15.33 16.54 12.11
N ASN A 162 -14.97 16.89 10.87
CA ASN A 162 -14.94 16.01 9.70
C ASN A 162 -13.53 15.87 9.11
N GLY A 163 -12.50 15.91 9.96
CA GLY A 163 -11.11 15.67 9.54
C GLY A 163 -10.96 14.25 8.99
N GLN A 164 -10.48 14.12 7.75
CA GLN A 164 -10.45 12.83 7.06
C GLN A 164 -9.07 12.51 6.46
N LEU A 165 -8.65 11.25 6.59
CA LEU A 165 -7.44 10.71 5.96
C LEU A 165 -7.80 9.80 4.80
N TRP A 166 -7.19 9.99 3.64
CA TRP A 166 -7.33 9.09 2.49
C TRP A 166 -5.99 8.46 2.14
N LEU A 167 -5.97 7.14 2.01
CA LEU A 167 -4.84 6.38 1.50
C LEU A 167 -5.18 5.86 0.11
N VAL A 168 -4.34 6.16 -0.86
CA VAL A 168 -4.56 5.76 -2.25
C VAL A 168 -3.28 5.13 -2.76
N SER A 169 -3.37 3.92 -3.32
CA SER A 169 -2.16 3.19 -3.74
C SER A 169 -2.45 2.11 -4.78
N ASN A 170 -1.39 1.44 -5.20
CA ASN A 170 -1.44 0.14 -5.86
C ASN A 170 -0.92 -0.93 -4.86
N ALA A 171 -0.88 -2.19 -5.29
CA ALA A 171 -0.40 -3.27 -4.46
C ALA A 171 1.04 -3.03 -4.00
N GLY A 172 1.24 -3.10 -2.69
CA GLY A 172 2.55 -2.93 -2.09
C GLY A 172 3.40 -4.19 -2.13
N ASP A 173 4.53 -4.10 -1.46
CA ASP A 173 5.40 -5.23 -1.16
C ASP A 173 5.29 -5.55 0.34
N PRO A 174 5.00 -6.80 0.75
CA PRO A 174 4.82 -7.14 2.16
C PRO A 174 6.00 -6.80 3.07
N GLN A 175 7.20 -6.70 2.51
CA GLN A 175 8.45 -6.47 3.24
C GLN A 175 8.73 -4.97 3.43
N SER A 176 8.26 -4.11 2.52
CA SER A 176 8.59 -2.67 2.54
C SER A 176 7.39 -1.73 2.64
N SER A 177 6.17 -2.18 2.35
CA SER A 177 4.96 -1.36 2.37
C SER A 177 4.26 -1.37 3.73
N GLU A 178 4.95 -0.92 4.77
CA GLU A 178 4.50 -0.97 6.16
C GLU A 178 3.13 -0.30 6.39
N LEU A 179 2.99 0.98 6.01
CA LEU A 179 1.74 1.73 6.18
C LEU A 179 0.57 1.03 5.48
N LEU A 180 0.77 0.70 4.21
CA LEU A 180 -0.28 0.10 3.40
C LEU A 180 -0.68 -1.29 3.93
N LYS A 181 0.29 -2.11 4.34
CA LYS A 181 0.03 -3.42 4.95
C LYS A 181 -0.79 -3.30 6.23
N HIS A 182 -0.50 -2.29 7.07
CA HIS A 182 -1.25 -2.04 8.30
C HIS A 182 -2.73 -1.73 8.02
N TYR A 183 -3.02 -0.75 7.14
CA TYR A 183 -4.41 -0.40 6.83
C TYR A 183 -5.15 -1.48 6.07
N ARG A 184 -4.45 -2.22 5.20
CA ARG A 184 -5.04 -3.39 4.53
C ARG A 184 -5.48 -4.44 5.54
N ALA A 185 -4.63 -4.76 6.53
CA ALA A 185 -4.98 -5.70 7.60
C ALA A 185 -6.20 -5.21 8.38
N LEU A 186 -6.24 -3.93 8.79
CA LEU A 186 -7.39 -3.33 9.47
C LEU A 186 -8.68 -3.40 8.64
N GLY A 187 -8.59 -3.13 7.33
CA GLY A 187 -9.73 -3.19 6.41
C GLY A 187 -10.27 -4.61 6.25
N HIS A 188 -9.39 -5.61 6.25
CA HIS A 188 -9.79 -7.02 6.18
C HIS A 188 -10.39 -7.49 7.51
N GLU A 189 -9.85 -7.03 8.65
CA GLU A 189 -10.40 -7.29 9.97
C GLU A 189 -11.77 -6.63 10.15
N SER A 190 -12.02 -5.47 9.56
CA SER A 190 -13.29 -4.76 9.72
C SER A 190 -14.48 -5.41 8.99
N ILE A 191 -14.22 -6.35 8.07
CA ILE A 191 -15.24 -7.25 7.52
C ILE A 191 -15.86 -8.09 8.66
N ILE A 192 -15.06 -8.43 9.66
CA ILE A 192 -15.45 -9.24 10.81
C ILE A 192 -15.89 -8.34 11.98
N ASN A 193 -15.20 -7.21 12.21
CA ASN A 193 -15.49 -6.26 13.28
C ASN A 193 -15.94 -4.89 12.74
N LYS A 194 -17.23 -4.57 12.91
CA LYS A 194 -17.86 -3.38 12.31
C LYS A 194 -17.54 -2.05 13.01
N ASP A 195 -16.79 -2.06 14.12
CA ASP A 195 -16.43 -0.85 14.87
C ASP A 195 -15.14 -0.19 14.36
N SER A 196 -14.94 -0.15 13.03
CA SER A 196 -13.80 0.55 12.43
C SER A 196 -14.26 1.86 11.80
N GLY A 197 -13.54 2.95 12.06
CA GLY A 197 -13.72 4.23 11.36
C GLY A 197 -13.07 4.25 9.97
N LEU A 198 -12.84 3.08 9.36
CA LEU A 198 -12.09 2.86 8.12
C LEU A 198 -12.99 2.27 7.03
N ALA A 199 -13.16 2.99 5.92
CA ALA A 199 -13.68 2.44 4.68
C ALA A 199 -12.52 1.92 3.82
N TRP A 200 -12.46 0.60 3.57
CA TRP A 200 -11.40 -0.02 2.77
C TRP A 200 -11.94 -0.60 1.45
N PHE A 201 -11.28 -0.27 0.35
CA PHE A 201 -11.62 -0.71 -1.00
C PHE A 201 -10.40 -1.31 -1.69
N GLU A 202 -10.54 -2.51 -2.22
CA GLU A 202 -9.47 -3.23 -2.92
C GLU A 202 -10.05 -3.86 -4.18
N TRP A 203 -9.53 -3.45 -5.35
CA TRP A 203 -9.83 -4.11 -6.62
C TRP A 203 -8.69 -5.05 -6.95
N ALA A 204 -8.95 -6.34 -6.84
CA ALA A 204 -8.02 -7.43 -7.11
C ALA A 204 -8.82 -8.67 -7.56
N PRO A 205 -8.17 -9.72 -8.08
CA PRO A 205 -8.82 -11.01 -8.30
C PRO A 205 -9.52 -11.50 -7.03
N THR A 206 -10.68 -12.13 -7.18
CA THR A 206 -11.48 -12.63 -6.05
C THR A 206 -10.95 -13.93 -5.41
N SER A 207 -9.98 -14.57 -6.07
CA SER A 207 -9.32 -15.81 -5.65
C SER A 207 -7.82 -15.62 -5.69
N ASP A 208 -7.08 -16.28 -4.79
CA ASP A 208 -5.61 -16.34 -4.83
C ASP A 208 -5.10 -17.24 -5.96
N GLU A 209 -5.92 -18.21 -6.39
CA GLU A 209 -5.67 -19.05 -7.56
C GLU A 209 -6.47 -18.53 -8.75
N PHE A 210 -5.77 -17.99 -9.74
CA PHE A 210 -6.38 -17.44 -10.96
C PHE A 210 -5.41 -17.50 -12.14
N ASN A 211 -5.94 -17.47 -13.36
CA ASN A 211 -5.14 -17.36 -14.57
C ASN A 211 -4.93 -15.88 -14.92
N VAL A 212 -3.66 -15.43 -14.97
CA VAL A 212 -3.31 -14.04 -15.32
C VAL A 212 -3.72 -13.65 -16.74
N HIS A 213 -4.00 -14.61 -17.62
CA HIS A 213 -4.45 -14.37 -18.99
C HIS A 213 -5.98 -14.44 -19.16
N ASP A 214 -6.73 -14.65 -18.07
CA ASP A 214 -8.19 -14.71 -18.10
C ASP A 214 -8.78 -13.29 -18.06
N GLU A 215 -9.57 -12.94 -19.08
CA GLU A 215 -10.18 -11.62 -19.18
C GLU A 215 -11.23 -11.39 -18.09
N ASP A 216 -11.90 -12.43 -17.59
CA ASP A 216 -12.87 -12.30 -16.49
C ASP A 216 -12.18 -11.86 -15.20
N VAL A 217 -10.94 -12.31 -14.98
CA VAL A 217 -10.11 -11.86 -13.85
C VAL A 217 -9.73 -10.37 -14.02
N TRP A 218 -9.49 -9.92 -15.26
CA TRP A 218 -9.18 -8.53 -15.52
C TRP A 218 -10.36 -7.61 -15.22
N TYR A 219 -11.59 -8.01 -15.55
CA TYR A 219 -12.80 -7.25 -15.21
C TYR A 219 -13.05 -7.16 -13.70
N GLN A 220 -12.59 -8.14 -12.90
CA GLN A 220 -12.65 -8.06 -11.44
C GLN A 220 -11.67 -7.02 -10.89
N ALA A 221 -10.43 -7.02 -11.37
CA ALA A 221 -9.33 -6.24 -10.80
C ALA A 221 -9.16 -4.83 -11.40
N ILE A 222 -9.66 -4.59 -12.62
CA ILE A 222 -9.48 -3.33 -13.37
C ILE A 222 -10.86 -2.67 -13.53
N PRO A 223 -11.31 -1.87 -12.55
CA PRO A 223 -12.66 -1.32 -12.56
C PRO A 223 -12.91 -0.25 -13.62
N SER A 224 -11.87 0.22 -14.34
CA SER A 224 -12.02 1.11 -15.50
C SER A 224 -11.94 0.38 -16.83
N LEU A 225 -11.82 -0.95 -16.84
CA LEU A 225 -11.62 -1.74 -18.05
C LEU A 225 -12.79 -1.56 -19.02
N SER A 226 -12.45 -1.24 -20.28
CA SER A 226 -13.41 -1.06 -21.38
C SER A 226 -14.43 0.08 -21.15
N LEU A 227 -14.24 0.91 -20.13
CA LEU A 227 -15.06 2.11 -19.92
C LEU A 227 -14.55 3.29 -20.77
N PRO A 228 -15.40 4.27 -21.11
CA PRO A 228 -14.97 5.48 -21.78
C PRO A 228 -13.84 6.20 -21.02
N ASN A 229 -12.73 6.50 -21.69
CA ASN A 229 -11.51 7.07 -21.10
C ASN A 229 -10.82 6.19 -20.02
N GLY A 230 -11.22 4.92 -19.92
CA GLY A 230 -10.64 3.92 -19.02
C GLY A 230 -9.51 3.12 -19.67
N VAL A 231 -9.06 2.08 -18.97
CA VAL A 231 -8.05 1.16 -19.49
C VAL A 231 -8.67 0.34 -20.63
N THR A 232 -7.96 0.22 -21.76
CA THR A 232 -8.44 -0.55 -22.90
C THR A 232 -8.12 -2.03 -22.73
N LEU A 233 -9.03 -2.90 -23.17
CA LEU A 233 -8.82 -4.35 -23.15
C LEU A 233 -7.55 -4.76 -23.89
N GLU A 234 -7.26 -4.11 -25.02
CA GLU A 234 -6.07 -4.39 -25.81
C GLU A 234 -4.77 -4.03 -25.06
N ALA A 235 -4.74 -2.93 -24.31
CA ALA A 235 -3.57 -2.59 -23.50
C ALA A 235 -3.32 -3.62 -22.38
N VAL A 236 -4.39 -4.11 -21.73
CA VAL A 236 -4.28 -5.17 -20.71
C VAL A 236 -3.77 -6.46 -21.36
N ARG A 237 -4.33 -6.84 -22.51
CA ARG A 237 -3.93 -8.05 -23.25
C ARG A 237 -2.45 -8.00 -23.65
N GLN A 238 -1.99 -6.88 -24.20
CA GLN A 238 -0.58 -6.68 -24.53
C GLN A 238 0.30 -6.75 -23.29
N ALA A 239 -0.09 -6.09 -22.20
CA ALA A 239 0.65 -6.14 -20.95
C ALA A 239 0.72 -7.55 -20.35
N ALA A 240 -0.34 -8.34 -20.45
CA ALA A 240 -0.38 -9.73 -19.99
C ALA A 240 0.57 -10.62 -20.81
N GLN A 241 0.70 -10.36 -22.12
CA GLN A 241 1.59 -11.12 -23.00
C GLN A 241 3.07 -10.75 -22.85
N MET A 242 3.35 -9.46 -22.65
CA MET A 242 4.72 -8.93 -22.68
C MET A 242 5.43 -8.97 -21.32
N ASN A 243 4.67 -8.92 -20.21
CA ASN A 243 5.26 -8.90 -18.88
C ASN A 243 5.31 -10.31 -18.26
N PRO A 244 6.33 -10.61 -17.43
CA PRO A 244 6.27 -11.75 -16.54
C PRO A 244 4.99 -11.73 -15.68
N ALA A 245 4.40 -12.91 -15.47
CA ALA A 245 3.10 -13.06 -14.80
C ALA A 245 3.01 -12.32 -13.45
N HIS A 246 4.06 -12.38 -12.62
CA HIS A 246 4.08 -11.71 -11.32
C HIS A 246 4.13 -10.17 -11.43
N ILE A 247 4.80 -9.63 -12.45
CA ILE A 247 4.82 -8.18 -12.71
C ILE A 247 3.45 -7.73 -13.18
N PHE A 248 2.85 -8.46 -14.12
CA PHE A 248 1.50 -8.16 -14.58
C PHE A 248 0.47 -8.22 -13.44
N ALA A 249 0.50 -9.30 -12.65
CA ALA A 249 -0.39 -9.47 -11.50
C ALA A 249 -0.28 -8.31 -10.51
N ARG A 250 0.93 -7.85 -10.18
CA ARG A 250 1.13 -6.72 -9.27
C ARG A 250 0.68 -5.39 -9.86
N GLU A 251 1.17 -5.05 -11.05
CA GLU A 251 1.01 -3.69 -11.61
C GLU A 251 -0.40 -3.45 -12.20
N TRP A 252 -1.03 -4.49 -12.74
CA TRP A 252 -2.33 -4.41 -13.42
C TRP A 252 -3.47 -4.99 -12.59
N LEU A 253 -3.26 -6.15 -11.97
CA LEU A 253 -4.30 -6.84 -11.20
C LEU A 253 -4.26 -6.50 -9.71
N ASN A 254 -3.36 -5.60 -9.26
CA ASN A 254 -3.26 -5.16 -7.87
C ASN A 254 -3.03 -6.32 -6.88
N VAL A 255 -2.26 -7.32 -7.30
CA VAL A 255 -1.97 -8.50 -6.48
C VAL A 255 -0.71 -8.27 -5.65
N TRP A 256 -0.82 -8.47 -4.34
CA TRP A 256 0.32 -8.46 -3.44
C TRP A 256 1.16 -9.71 -3.67
N PRO A 257 2.49 -9.59 -3.83
CA PRO A 257 3.35 -10.76 -3.93
C PRO A 257 3.26 -11.58 -2.63
N SER A 258 3.24 -12.91 -2.75
CA SER A 258 3.13 -13.77 -1.59
C SER A 258 4.37 -13.65 -0.69
N THR A 259 4.15 -13.63 0.62
CA THR A 259 5.23 -13.69 1.63
C THR A 259 5.78 -15.09 1.81
N SER A 260 5.13 -16.11 1.24
CA SER A 260 5.70 -17.43 1.12
C SER A 260 7.02 -17.27 0.37
N SER A 261 8.14 -17.39 1.09
CA SER A 261 9.44 -17.65 0.48
C SER A 261 9.18 -18.59 -0.68
N VAL A 262 9.54 -18.20 -1.91
CA VAL A 262 9.44 -19.10 -3.07
C VAL A 262 10.06 -20.40 -2.62
N GLN A 263 9.21 -21.38 -2.31
CA GLN A 263 9.66 -22.65 -1.79
C GLN A 263 10.28 -23.30 -3.01
N VAL A 264 11.61 -23.19 -3.12
CA VAL A 264 12.39 -23.83 -4.19
C VAL A 264 12.10 -25.33 -4.21
N ILE A 265 11.71 -25.88 -3.06
CA ILE A 265 11.24 -27.25 -2.88
C ILE A 265 9.82 -27.18 -2.30
N SER A 266 8.84 -27.77 -3.00
CA SER A 266 7.45 -27.81 -2.54
C SER A 266 7.30 -28.61 -1.24
N ASP A 267 6.34 -28.24 -0.39
CA ASP A 267 5.99 -29.00 0.82
C ASP A 267 5.76 -30.49 0.56
N ALA A 268 5.10 -30.84 -0.55
CA ALA A 268 4.86 -32.22 -0.92
C ALA A 268 6.17 -32.97 -1.23
N ALA A 269 7.08 -32.36 -2.01
CA ALA A 269 8.38 -32.95 -2.32
C ALA A 269 9.27 -33.05 -1.07
N TRP A 270 9.21 -32.05 -0.19
CA TRP A 270 9.95 -32.03 1.06
C TRP A 270 9.47 -33.10 2.04
N THR A 271 8.16 -33.18 2.25
CA THR A 271 7.54 -34.15 3.18
C THR A 271 7.79 -35.58 2.72
N ALA A 272 7.75 -35.85 1.40
CA ALA A 272 8.03 -37.16 0.83
C ALA A 272 9.47 -37.67 1.08
N LEU A 273 10.41 -36.77 1.39
CA LEU A 273 11.80 -37.10 1.70
C LEU A 273 12.08 -37.29 3.20
N THR A 274 11.05 -37.23 4.06
CA THR A 274 11.21 -37.42 5.50
C THR A 274 11.74 -38.82 5.82
N ASP A 275 12.90 -38.88 6.47
CA ASP A 275 13.53 -40.13 6.89
C ASP A 275 14.22 -39.94 8.25
N THR A 276 13.68 -40.59 9.28
CA THR A 276 14.22 -40.55 10.65
C THR A 276 15.22 -41.67 10.95
N SER A 277 15.42 -42.59 10.00
CA SER A 277 16.34 -43.73 10.12
C SER A 277 17.76 -43.37 9.69
N THR A 278 17.90 -42.42 8.76
CA THR A 278 19.20 -41.92 8.33
C THR A 278 19.90 -41.16 9.47
N ARG A 279 21.21 -41.36 9.59
CA ARG A 279 22.08 -40.62 10.53
C ARG A 279 23.12 -39.88 9.72
N ILE A 280 23.27 -38.58 9.97
CA ILE A 280 24.31 -37.79 9.32
C ILE A 280 25.69 -38.38 9.71
N GLY A 281 26.52 -38.67 8.70
CA GLY A 281 27.85 -39.25 8.89
C GLY A 281 28.87 -38.22 9.41
N ASN A 282 30.17 -38.53 9.31
CA ASN A 282 31.22 -37.67 9.90
C ASN A 282 31.60 -36.45 9.04
N GLN A 283 31.20 -36.40 7.76
CA GLN A 283 31.44 -35.26 6.88
C GLN A 283 30.24 -34.32 6.95
N ILE A 284 30.28 -33.39 7.88
CA ILE A 284 29.17 -32.47 8.16
C ILE A 284 29.57 -31.01 7.97
N VAL A 285 28.56 -30.20 7.69
CA VAL A 285 28.61 -28.75 7.72
C VAL A 285 27.43 -28.27 8.56
N PHE A 286 27.65 -27.25 9.39
CA PHE A 286 26.59 -26.61 10.14
C PHE A 286 26.15 -25.32 9.44
N GLY A 287 24.85 -25.04 9.43
CA GLY A 287 24.29 -23.75 9.03
C GLY A 287 23.67 -23.04 10.22
N LEU A 288 23.87 -21.73 10.32
CA LEU A 288 23.25 -20.88 11.34
C LEU A 288 22.29 -19.89 10.68
N ASP A 289 21.05 -19.88 11.16
CA ASP A 289 20.08 -18.84 10.81
C ASP A 289 19.59 -18.09 12.05
N VAL A 290 19.40 -16.78 11.90
CA VAL A 290 18.95 -15.87 12.94
C VAL A 290 17.84 -14.99 12.39
N THR A 291 16.70 -14.99 13.07
CA THR A 291 15.58 -14.09 12.74
C THR A 291 16.02 -12.63 12.66
N PHE A 292 15.40 -11.82 11.79
CA PHE A 292 15.75 -10.41 11.59
C PHE A 292 15.81 -9.62 12.91
N GLU A 293 14.80 -9.80 13.76
CA GLU A 293 14.69 -9.18 15.10
C GLU A 293 15.55 -9.86 16.18
N ARG A 294 16.36 -10.87 15.82
CA ARG A 294 17.28 -11.62 16.71
C ARG A 294 16.62 -12.28 17.92
N HIS A 295 15.32 -12.56 17.84
CA HIS A 295 14.57 -13.18 18.94
C HIS A 295 14.65 -14.70 18.93
N LYS A 296 15.07 -15.32 17.83
CA LYS A 296 15.35 -16.77 17.70
C LYS A 296 16.57 -17.02 16.83
N ALA A 297 17.26 -18.12 17.13
CA ALA A 297 18.32 -18.68 16.32
C ALA A 297 18.14 -20.20 16.13
N THR A 298 18.57 -20.72 14.99
CA THR A 298 18.53 -22.14 14.65
C THR A 298 19.88 -22.57 14.09
N ILE A 299 20.41 -23.68 14.60
CA ILE A 299 21.57 -24.37 14.03
C ILE A 299 21.09 -25.68 13.41
N ALA A 300 21.40 -25.88 12.13
CA ALA A 300 21.14 -27.12 11.41
C ALA A 300 22.45 -27.79 11.01
N ALA A 301 22.44 -29.12 10.88
CA ALA A 301 23.53 -29.90 10.32
C ALA A 301 23.11 -30.50 8.98
N ALA A 302 24.05 -30.57 8.05
CA ALA A 302 23.90 -31.25 6.77
C ALA A 302 25.14 -32.11 6.51
N GLY A 303 24.95 -33.28 5.90
CA GLY A 303 26.07 -34.13 5.49
C GLY A 303 25.70 -35.00 4.30
N ARG A 304 26.70 -35.43 3.52
CA ARG A 304 26.45 -36.23 2.32
C ARG A 304 26.51 -37.73 2.62
N ILE A 305 25.49 -38.47 2.16
CA ILE A 305 25.43 -39.93 2.26
C ILE A 305 25.02 -40.48 0.89
N GLY A 306 26.00 -40.98 0.13
CA GLY A 306 25.78 -41.42 -1.25
C GLY A 306 25.23 -40.27 -2.12
N ASN A 307 24.01 -40.45 -2.63
CA ASN A 307 23.29 -39.47 -3.42
C ASN A 307 22.35 -38.57 -2.60
N LYS A 308 22.25 -38.76 -1.28
CA LYS A 308 21.41 -37.97 -0.39
C LYS A 308 22.22 -36.94 0.39
N VAL A 309 21.56 -35.86 0.78
CA VAL A 309 22.06 -34.86 1.73
C VAL A 309 21.03 -34.72 2.85
N PRO A 310 21.02 -35.64 3.84
CA PRO A 310 20.19 -35.47 5.02
C PRO A 310 20.54 -34.18 5.76
N ILE A 311 19.51 -33.57 6.33
CA ILE A 311 19.63 -32.41 7.20
C ILE A 311 18.87 -32.64 8.50
N GLU A 312 19.33 -32.04 9.59
CA GLU A 312 18.62 -32.05 10.86
C GLU A 312 18.77 -30.71 11.58
N ILE A 313 17.75 -30.34 12.36
CA ILE A 313 17.86 -29.24 13.30
C ILE A 313 18.61 -29.76 14.53
N VAL A 314 19.80 -29.20 14.77
CA VAL A 314 20.63 -29.54 15.94
C VAL A 314 20.09 -28.84 17.18
N GLU A 315 19.79 -27.54 17.04
CA GLU A 315 19.30 -26.74 18.14
C GLU A 315 18.53 -25.53 17.65
N ARG A 316 17.43 -25.22 18.33
CA ARG A 316 16.65 -24.00 18.13
C ARG A 316 16.33 -23.41 19.48
N GLY A 317 16.64 -22.12 19.65
CA GLY A 317 16.50 -21.44 20.93
C GLY A 317 16.08 -19.99 20.79
N ASP A 318 15.57 -19.44 21.89
CA ASP A 318 15.24 -18.02 22.00
C ASP A 318 16.49 -17.17 22.21
N GLY A 319 16.47 -15.98 21.62
CA GLY A 319 17.60 -15.06 21.55
C GLY A 319 18.82 -15.62 20.80
N VAL A 320 19.91 -14.86 20.84
CA VAL A 320 21.15 -15.18 20.10
C VAL A 320 22.38 -15.34 21.00
N ARG A 321 22.23 -15.14 22.32
CA ARG A 321 23.37 -15.11 23.26
C ARG A 321 24.13 -16.44 23.33
N TRP A 322 23.41 -17.55 23.19
CA TRP A 322 23.96 -18.92 23.28
C TRP A 322 24.69 -19.36 22.00
N VAL A 323 24.43 -18.70 20.87
CA VAL A 323 24.78 -19.18 19.53
C VAL A 323 26.29 -19.31 19.34
N ILE A 324 27.06 -18.30 19.76
CA ILE A 324 28.51 -18.28 19.52
C ILE A 324 29.21 -19.44 20.24
N ASP A 325 28.87 -19.67 21.51
CA ASP A 325 29.48 -20.73 22.30
C ASP A 325 29.08 -22.10 21.77
N ARG A 326 27.81 -22.25 21.37
CA ARG A 326 27.31 -23.49 20.79
C ARG A 326 27.96 -23.81 19.44
N CYS A 327 28.12 -22.81 18.58
CA CYS A 327 28.84 -22.92 17.33
C CYS A 327 30.29 -23.39 17.56
N LYS A 328 31.02 -22.76 18.49
CA LYS A 328 32.40 -23.18 18.82
C LYS A 328 32.47 -24.63 19.30
N GLU A 329 31.55 -25.04 20.17
CA GLU A 329 31.46 -26.42 20.66
C GLU A 329 31.27 -27.41 19.50
N LEU A 330 30.29 -27.15 18.62
CA LEU A 330 29.98 -28.02 17.49
C LEU A 330 31.12 -28.10 16.47
N SER A 331 31.70 -26.97 16.10
CA SER A 331 32.84 -26.92 15.16
C SER A 331 34.06 -27.67 15.71
N THR A 332 34.36 -27.52 17.01
CA THR A 332 35.48 -28.23 17.66
C THR A 332 35.23 -29.73 17.74
N LYS A 333 34.05 -30.13 18.22
CA LYS A 333 33.69 -31.53 18.43
C LYS A 333 33.71 -32.34 17.13
N TRP A 334 33.19 -31.76 16.05
CA TRP A 334 33.03 -32.45 14.78
C TRP A 334 34.07 -32.08 13.73
N ARG A 335 34.99 -31.15 14.04
CA ARG A 335 36.00 -30.62 13.11
C ARG A 335 35.37 -30.16 11.78
N ALA A 336 34.24 -29.46 11.89
CA ALA A 336 33.38 -29.08 10.78
C ALA A 336 33.22 -27.56 10.69
N PRO A 337 33.07 -26.99 9.48
CA PRO A 337 32.79 -25.59 9.29
C PRO A 337 31.35 -25.25 9.67
N ILE A 338 31.14 -23.97 10.00
CA ILE A 338 29.83 -23.34 10.18
C ILE A 338 29.73 -22.29 9.09
N VAL A 339 28.66 -22.36 8.30
CA VAL A 339 28.38 -21.44 7.19
C VAL A 339 27.20 -20.53 7.49
#